data_AF-A0A9W6Z5K7-F1
#
_entry.id   AF-A0A9W6Z5K7-F1
#
_cell.length_a   1.000
_cell.length_b   1.000
_cell.length_c   1.000
_cell.angle_alpha   90.00
_cell.angle_beta   90.00
_cell.angle_gamma   90.00
#
_symmetry.space_group_name_H-M   'P 1'
#
loop_
_entity.id
_entity.type
_entity.pdbx_description
1 polymer ?
#
loop_
_entity_poly.entity_id
_entity_poly.type
_entity_poly.pdbx_seq_one_letter_code
_entity_poly.pdbx_strand_id
1 'polypeptide(L)'
;MGQCHGITAEGSCCKIKIKDPDVHYCRYHKGQDPSNSNKPPPTPKRNDPPSKKRRSSSPKKQQEEGSSSSGFTYVAEPPRKEGGKGKAGYIYVFTLAHLIQRKPPRETWLRSQVSESRTSVEFEPKHDILIKVGFTTQTPEKRLSQWEAQCHQDFELITTKMLNDIVVSTRDKLLGLTQDLKELTIGDFCDCYNLRMKGFVSSDAHTSETLIHERLRKQYGFDS
;
A
#
# COMPACT_ATOMS: atom_id res chain seq x y z
N MET A 1 -6.49 -15.28 33.09
CA MET A 1 -7.28 -14.55 32.06
C MET A 1 -6.97 -15.17 30.72
N GLY A 2 -7.96 -15.81 30.09
CA GLY A 2 -7.81 -16.42 28.76
C GLY A 2 -8.08 -15.43 27.63
N GLN A 3 -7.68 -15.75 26.40
CA GLN A 3 -8.09 -15.04 25.19
C GLN A 3 -9.12 -15.89 24.44
N CYS A 4 -10.09 -15.26 23.79
CA CYS A 4 -11.08 -15.95 22.99
C CYS A 4 -10.44 -16.73 21.81
N HIS A 5 -10.86 -17.97 21.63
CA HIS A 5 -10.40 -18.84 20.53
C HIS A 5 -11.18 -18.66 19.20
N GLY A 6 -12.16 -17.75 19.17
CA GLY A 6 -12.98 -17.53 17.99
C GLY A 6 -12.22 -16.87 16.83
N ILE A 7 -12.61 -17.20 15.61
CA ILE A 7 -12.07 -16.63 14.36
C ILE A 7 -13.05 -15.58 13.83
N THR A 8 -12.53 -14.39 13.55
CA THR A 8 -13.30 -13.27 12.97
C THR A 8 -13.67 -13.52 11.51
N ALA A 9 -14.59 -12.73 10.95
CA ALA A 9 -14.95 -12.82 9.53
C ALA A 9 -13.75 -12.58 8.57
N GLU A 10 -12.72 -11.89 9.04
CA GLU A 10 -11.47 -11.63 8.29
C GLU A 10 -10.44 -12.77 8.44
N GLY A 11 -10.78 -13.85 9.15
CA GLY A 11 -9.92 -15.02 9.34
C GLY A 11 -8.86 -14.87 10.45
N SER A 12 -8.87 -13.76 11.19
CA SER A 12 -7.94 -13.54 12.31
C SER A 12 -8.52 -13.97 13.66
N CYS A 13 -7.66 -14.38 14.60
CA CYS A 13 -8.08 -14.78 15.96
C CYS A 13 -8.62 -13.59 16.77
N CYS A 14 -9.71 -13.83 17.50
CA CYS A 14 -10.36 -12.83 18.33
C CYS A 14 -9.45 -12.36 19.48
N LYS A 15 -9.29 -11.04 19.65
CA LYS A 15 -8.44 -10.44 20.69
C LYS A 15 -9.16 -10.13 22.00
N ILE A 16 -10.43 -10.54 22.13
CA ILE A 16 -11.22 -10.29 23.34
C ILE A 16 -10.70 -11.16 24.49
N LYS A 17 -10.35 -10.54 25.61
CA LYS A 17 -9.94 -11.22 26.85
C LYS A 17 -11.17 -11.77 27.56
N ILE A 18 -11.09 -13.03 27.98
CA ILE A 18 -12.12 -13.71 28.76
C ILE A 18 -11.70 -13.72 30.22
N LYS A 19 -12.61 -13.30 31.09
CA LYS A 19 -12.38 -13.20 32.53
C LYS A 19 -12.42 -14.58 33.19
N ASP A 20 -13.29 -15.45 32.70
CA ASP A 20 -13.52 -16.80 33.18
C ASP A 20 -12.57 -17.81 32.47
N PRO A 21 -11.76 -18.59 33.19
CA PRO A 21 -10.87 -19.59 32.59
C PRO A 21 -11.61 -20.77 31.93
N ASP A 22 -12.85 -21.06 32.35
CA ASP A 22 -13.63 -22.19 31.84
C ASP A 22 -14.39 -21.85 30.55
N VAL A 23 -14.33 -20.59 30.11
CA VAL A 23 -14.99 -20.10 28.89
C VAL A 23 -13.95 -19.80 27.81
N HIS A 24 -14.00 -20.54 26.71
CA HIS A 24 -13.04 -20.40 25.60
C HIS A 24 -13.49 -19.41 24.52
N TYR A 25 -14.77 -19.05 24.47
CA TYR A 25 -15.35 -18.18 23.44
C TYR A 25 -16.05 -16.95 24.04
N CYS A 26 -15.84 -15.79 23.44
CA CYS A 26 -16.55 -14.57 23.84
C CYS A 26 -18.00 -14.60 23.33
N ARG A 27 -18.82 -13.64 23.79
CA ARG A 27 -20.23 -13.53 23.38
C ARG A 27 -20.44 -13.49 21.86
N TYR A 28 -19.46 -12.99 21.10
CA TYR A 28 -19.54 -12.88 19.65
C TYR A 28 -19.19 -14.17 18.90
N HIS A 29 -18.45 -15.09 19.53
CA HIS A 29 -18.01 -16.36 18.94
C HIS A 29 -18.57 -17.58 19.67
N LYS A 30 -19.60 -17.43 20.51
CA LYS A 30 -20.27 -18.55 21.21
C LYS A 30 -20.84 -19.61 20.25
N GLY A 31 -21.13 -19.24 19.01
CA GLY A 31 -21.57 -20.16 17.95
C GLY A 31 -20.44 -20.96 17.29
N GLN A 32 -19.18 -20.65 17.60
CA GLN A 32 -18.00 -21.41 17.15
C GLN A 32 -17.54 -22.44 18.19
N ASP A 33 -18.22 -22.50 19.34
CA ASP A 33 -17.91 -23.46 20.38
C ASP A 33 -18.33 -24.87 19.96
N PRO A 34 -17.40 -25.84 19.85
CA PRO A 34 -17.72 -27.21 19.45
C PRO A 34 -18.63 -27.92 20.46
N SER A 35 -18.70 -27.45 21.72
CA SER A 35 -19.63 -27.99 22.72
C SER A 35 -21.09 -27.54 22.50
N ASN A 36 -21.31 -26.54 21.63
CA ASN A 36 -22.62 -25.94 21.35
C ASN A 36 -23.14 -26.34 19.94
N SER A 37 -22.87 -27.57 19.52
CA SER A 37 -23.18 -28.09 18.19
C SER A 37 -24.66 -28.48 18.07
N ASN A 38 -25.50 -27.52 17.66
CA ASN A 38 -26.81 -27.81 17.08
C ASN A 38 -27.16 -26.94 15.85
N LYS A 39 -26.17 -26.27 15.24
CA LYS A 39 -26.38 -25.57 13.95
C LYS A 39 -25.20 -25.74 12.99
N PRO A 40 -25.47 -26.03 11.70
CA PRO A 40 -24.43 -26.13 10.68
C PRO A 40 -23.76 -24.77 10.42
N PRO A 41 -22.49 -24.76 10.00
CA PRO A 41 -21.71 -23.54 9.79
C PRO A 41 -22.27 -22.70 8.63
N PRO A 42 -22.23 -21.35 8.73
CA PRO A 42 -22.66 -20.48 7.64
C PRO A 42 -21.62 -20.54 6.51
N THR A 43 -22.03 -21.08 5.36
CA THR A 43 -21.23 -21.06 4.13
C THR A 43 -21.07 -19.63 3.61
N PRO A 44 -19.86 -19.22 3.15
CA PRO A 44 -19.65 -17.91 2.54
C PRO A 44 -20.39 -17.80 1.20
N LYS A 45 -21.24 -16.78 1.06
CA LYS A 45 -21.98 -16.48 -0.18
C LYS A 45 -21.02 -15.99 -1.27
N ARG A 46 -20.91 -16.74 -2.36
CA ARG A 46 -20.32 -16.29 -3.64
C ARG A 46 -21.31 -15.37 -4.36
N ASN A 47 -20.81 -14.25 -4.88
CA ASN A 47 -21.54 -13.36 -5.78
C ASN A 47 -21.38 -13.86 -7.22
N ASP A 48 -22.45 -14.38 -7.83
CA ASP A 48 -22.55 -14.62 -9.27
C ASP A 48 -22.95 -13.33 -10.01
N PRO A 49 -22.43 -13.05 -11.23
CA PRO A 49 -22.90 -11.97 -12.09
C PRO A 49 -24.13 -12.38 -12.94
N PRO A 50 -24.91 -11.41 -13.45
CA PRO A 50 -26.26 -11.64 -13.96
C PRO A 50 -26.30 -12.19 -15.39
N SER A 51 -27.14 -13.21 -15.57
CA SER A 51 -27.50 -13.86 -16.84
C SER A 51 -28.10 -12.89 -17.88
N LYS A 52 -27.42 -12.72 -19.02
CA LYS A 52 -28.00 -12.15 -20.26
C LYS A 52 -28.52 -13.27 -21.17
N LYS A 53 -29.74 -13.07 -21.68
CA LYS A 53 -30.49 -13.99 -22.55
C LYS A 53 -29.90 -14.09 -23.96
N ARG A 54 -29.99 -15.31 -24.50
CA ARG A 54 -29.57 -15.84 -25.80
C ARG A 54 -30.38 -15.24 -26.98
N ARG A 55 -29.74 -15.13 -28.16
CA ARG A 55 -30.26 -15.61 -29.46
C ARG A 55 -29.10 -16.05 -30.38
N SER A 56 -29.39 -17.12 -31.12
CA SER A 56 -28.64 -17.92 -32.13
C SER A 56 -28.00 -17.11 -33.27
N SER A 57 -26.99 -17.54 -34.05
CA SER A 57 -26.65 -18.87 -34.63
C SER A 57 -25.23 -18.87 -35.28
N SER A 58 -24.50 -20.00 -35.13
CA SER A 58 -23.43 -20.70 -35.92
C SER A 58 -22.81 -20.13 -37.23
N PRO A 59 -21.68 -20.69 -37.78
CA PRO A 59 -20.68 -21.66 -37.24
C PRO A 59 -19.17 -21.39 -37.57
N LYS A 60 -18.31 -22.21 -36.92
CA LYS A 60 -16.97 -22.73 -37.34
C LYS A 60 -15.75 -21.79 -37.35
N LYS A 61 -14.79 -22.03 -36.43
CA LYS A 61 -13.38 -22.30 -36.80
C LYS A 61 -12.54 -22.84 -35.62
N GLN A 62 -11.95 -24.01 -35.89
CA GLN A 62 -10.67 -24.59 -35.46
C GLN A 62 -10.19 -24.53 -34.00
N GLN A 63 -10.06 -25.76 -33.51
CA GLN A 63 -9.33 -26.34 -32.41
C GLN A 63 -7.81 -26.27 -32.63
N GLU A 64 -7.05 -25.72 -31.67
CA GLU A 64 -5.66 -26.08 -31.30
C GLU A 64 -5.51 -25.79 -29.79
N GLU A 65 -5.39 -26.83 -28.96
CA GLU A 65 -4.18 -27.17 -28.16
C GLU A 65 -3.54 -25.96 -27.47
N GLY A 66 -3.61 -25.79 -26.15
CA GLY A 66 -3.06 -26.72 -25.16
C GLY A 66 -1.76 -26.13 -24.59
N SER A 67 -1.83 -25.39 -23.48
CA SER A 67 -0.73 -25.34 -22.50
C SER A 67 -1.14 -24.62 -21.23
N SER A 68 -1.34 -25.46 -20.21
CA SER A 68 -1.22 -25.13 -18.81
C SER A 68 0.15 -24.53 -18.51
N SER A 69 0.17 -23.35 -17.90
CA SER A 69 1.25 -23.00 -16.98
C SER A 69 0.67 -22.18 -15.83
N SER A 70 0.41 -22.89 -14.75
CA SER A 70 0.29 -22.39 -13.39
C SER A 70 1.50 -21.52 -13.02
N GLY A 71 1.35 -20.21 -13.18
CA GLY A 71 2.31 -19.24 -12.66
C GLY A 71 2.02 -18.98 -11.18
N PHE A 72 2.63 -19.77 -10.28
CA PHE A 72 2.73 -19.42 -8.87
C PHE A 72 3.50 -18.10 -8.74
N THR A 73 2.78 -16.99 -8.56
CA THR A 73 3.37 -15.71 -8.21
C THR A 73 3.82 -15.76 -6.74
N TYR A 74 5.05 -16.23 -6.48
CA TYR A 74 5.70 -16.06 -5.17
C TYR A 74 5.74 -14.58 -4.84
N VAL A 75 4.85 -14.09 -3.97
CA VAL A 75 4.98 -12.75 -3.41
C VAL A 75 6.12 -12.87 -2.41
N ALA A 76 7.29 -12.31 -2.74
CA ALA A 76 8.44 -12.34 -1.85
C ALA A 76 8.08 -11.53 -0.60
N GLU A 77 7.65 -12.23 0.47
CA GLU A 77 7.50 -11.62 1.79
C GLU A 77 8.88 -11.14 2.24
N PRO A 78 8.94 -9.99 2.95
CA PRO A 78 10.21 -9.49 3.45
C PRO A 78 10.82 -10.53 4.42
N PRO A 79 12.15 -10.74 4.40
CA PRO A 79 12.80 -11.72 5.26
C PRO A 79 12.54 -11.37 6.72
N ARG A 80 11.97 -12.33 7.46
CA ARG A 80 11.78 -12.22 8.91
C ARG A 80 13.14 -12.44 9.57
N LYS A 81 13.86 -11.37 9.92
CA LYS A 81 15.03 -11.50 10.81
C LYS A 81 14.55 -11.72 12.24
N GLU A 82 14.79 -12.91 12.77
CA GLU A 82 14.67 -13.20 14.20
C GLU A 82 15.84 -12.50 14.91
N GLY A 83 15.57 -11.42 15.66
CA GLY A 83 16.55 -10.81 16.58
C GLY A 83 16.74 -9.29 16.49
N GLY A 84 16.15 -8.60 15.50
CA GLY A 84 16.19 -7.13 15.40
C GLY A 84 14.99 -6.47 16.08
N LYS A 85 15.21 -5.37 16.83
CA LYS A 85 14.12 -4.55 17.43
C LYS A 85 13.23 -3.86 16.39
N GLY A 86 13.66 -3.81 15.12
CA GLY A 86 12.95 -3.18 14.01
C GLY A 86 11.92 -4.10 13.35
N LYS A 87 10.89 -3.50 12.74
CA LYS A 87 9.93 -4.25 11.91
C LYS A 87 10.38 -4.21 10.46
N ALA A 88 10.65 -5.38 9.89
CA ALA A 88 10.91 -5.50 8.46
C ALA A 88 9.68 -5.07 7.65
N GLY A 89 9.91 -4.47 6.50
CA GLY A 89 8.86 -3.95 5.65
C GLY A 89 9.38 -3.29 4.39
N TYR A 90 8.56 -2.43 3.82
CA TYR A 90 8.84 -1.68 2.61
C TYR A 90 8.81 -0.18 2.88
N ILE A 91 9.79 0.53 2.35
CA ILE A 91 9.72 1.97 2.11
C ILE A 91 9.13 2.17 0.72
N TYR A 92 8.17 3.06 0.60
CA TYR A 92 7.55 3.39 -0.68
C TYR A 92 7.30 4.89 -0.79
N VAL A 93 7.25 5.35 -2.02
CA VAL A 93 7.07 6.75 -2.37
C VAL A 93 5.84 6.86 -3.24
N PHE A 94 4.99 7.83 -2.96
CA PHE A 94 3.75 8.03 -3.69
C PHE A 94 3.39 9.51 -3.80
N THR A 95 2.49 9.79 -4.73
CA THR A 95 1.91 11.12 -4.97
C THR A 95 0.42 10.99 -5.28
N LEU A 96 -0.27 12.11 -5.46
CA LEU A 96 -1.62 12.15 -5.98
C LEU A 96 -1.60 11.81 -7.48
N ALA A 97 -2.49 10.93 -7.92
CA ALA A 97 -2.46 10.38 -9.29
C ALA A 97 -2.58 11.45 -10.39
N HIS A 98 -3.25 12.57 -10.11
CA HIS A 98 -3.37 13.67 -11.09
C HIS A 98 -2.05 14.45 -11.28
N LEU A 99 -1.14 14.44 -10.29
CA LEU A 99 0.11 15.21 -10.33
C LEU A 99 1.19 14.60 -11.23
N ILE A 100 1.07 13.32 -11.58
CA ILE A 100 1.99 12.63 -12.49
C ILE A 100 1.57 12.73 -13.97
N GLN A 101 0.41 13.32 -14.24
CA GLN A 101 -0.04 13.53 -15.62
C GLN A 101 0.86 14.55 -16.33
N ARG A 102 1.03 14.42 -17.65
CA ARG A 102 1.84 15.38 -18.45
C ARG A 102 1.38 16.83 -18.33
N LYS A 103 0.09 17.04 -18.04
CA LYS A 103 -0.53 18.34 -17.81
C LYS A 103 -1.42 18.19 -16.58
N PRO A 104 -0.84 18.24 -15.37
CA PRO A 104 -1.60 17.95 -14.16
C PRO A 104 -2.64 19.06 -13.94
N PRO A 105 -3.92 18.69 -13.73
CA PRO A 105 -4.97 19.67 -13.47
C PRO A 105 -4.74 20.35 -12.11
N ARG A 106 -5.20 21.60 -12.00
CA ARG A 106 -5.22 22.32 -10.72
C ARG A 106 -6.41 21.86 -9.90
N GLU A 107 -6.16 21.66 -8.61
CA GLU A 107 -7.16 21.22 -7.64
C GLU A 107 -7.27 22.28 -6.53
N THR A 108 -8.46 22.86 -6.36
CA THR A 108 -8.66 24.00 -5.42
C THR A 108 -8.50 23.62 -3.95
N TRP A 109 -8.66 22.34 -3.63
CA TRP A 109 -8.47 21.79 -2.29
C TRP A 109 -6.99 21.55 -1.97
N LEU A 110 -6.12 21.45 -2.98
CA LEU A 110 -4.69 21.22 -2.80
C LEU A 110 -3.99 22.57 -2.66
N ARG A 111 -3.48 22.84 -1.46
CA ARG A 111 -2.84 24.11 -1.14
C ARG A 111 -1.48 23.89 -0.51
N SER A 112 -0.54 24.76 -0.83
CA SER A 112 0.79 24.80 -0.21
C SER A 112 0.80 25.83 0.91
N GLN A 113 1.59 25.57 1.94
CA GLN A 113 1.90 26.57 2.95
C GLN A 113 3.32 27.07 2.68
N VAL A 114 3.45 28.38 2.47
CA VAL A 114 4.76 29.01 2.33
C VAL A 114 5.29 29.28 3.74
N SER A 115 6.50 28.84 4.03
CA SER A 115 7.09 28.80 5.39
C SER A 115 7.06 30.12 6.15
N GLU A 116 7.14 31.24 5.45
CA GLU A 116 7.21 32.57 6.07
C GLU A 116 5.84 33.23 6.28
N SER A 117 4.80 32.74 5.60
CA SER A 117 3.46 33.31 5.70
C SER A 117 2.48 32.29 6.27
N ARG A 118 1.60 32.75 7.16
CA ARG A 118 0.41 31.96 7.55
C ARG A 118 -0.62 31.85 6.41
N THR A 119 -0.28 32.32 5.21
CA THR A 119 -1.16 32.30 4.05
C THR A 119 -0.95 30.99 3.30
N SER A 120 -2.06 30.26 3.18
CA SER A 120 -2.12 29.09 2.31
C SER A 120 -2.30 29.56 0.87
N VAL A 121 -1.37 29.20 -0.01
CA VAL A 121 -1.44 29.49 -1.45
C VAL A 121 -1.94 28.27 -2.20
N GLU A 122 -2.59 28.48 -3.34
CA GLU A 122 -3.00 27.38 -4.21
C GLU A 122 -1.76 26.63 -4.72
N PHE A 123 -1.82 25.29 -4.74
CA PHE A 123 -0.72 24.48 -5.23
C PHE A 123 -0.60 24.59 -6.75
N GLU A 124 0.61 24.79 -7.28
CA GLU A 124 0.84 24.93 -8.71
C GLU A 124 1.47 23.66 -9.32
N PRO A 125 0.67 22.68 -9.80
CA PRO A 125 1.18 21.38 -10.22
C PRO A 125 2.01 21.42 -11.51
N LYS A 126 2.02 22.56 -12.21
CA LYS A 126 2.90 22.81 -13.36
C LYS A 126 4.36 22.98 -12.94
N HIS A 127 4.58 23.44 -11.70
CA HIS A 127 5.88 23.85 -11.18
C HIS A 127 6.32 23.01 -9.99
N ASP A 128 5.37 22.37 -9.31
CA ASP A 128 5.60 21.60 -8.11
C ASP A 128 4.98 20.20 -8.19
N ILE A 129 5.57 19.27 -7.44
CA ILE A 129 5.01 17.94 -7.20
C ILE A 129 4.97 17.68 -5.69
N LEU A 130 3.85 17.13 -5.22
CA LEU A 130 3.74 16.65 -3.85
C LEU A 130 4.24 15.21 -3.79
N ILE A 131 5.24 14.95 -2.96
CA ILE A 131 5.75 13.59 -2.76
C ILE A 131 5.63 13.22 -1.29
N LYS A 132 5.16 12.00 -1.04
CA LYS A 132 5.09 11.42 0.29
C LYS A 132 5.88 10.13 0.34
N VAL A 133 6.76 10.03 1.34
CA VAL A 133 7.48 8.81 1.69
C VAL A 133 6.74 8.16 2.85
N GLY A 134 6.47 6.87 2.73
CA GLY A 134 5.87 6.09 3.81
C GLY A 134 6.52 4.72 3.95
N PHE A 135 6.20 4.05 5.04
CA PHE A 135 6.59 2.65 5.25
C PHE A 135 5.38 1.77 5.55
N THR A 136 5.53 0.47 5.28
CA THR A 136 4.50 -0.53 5.55
C THR A 136 5.11 -1.91 5.76
N THR A 137 4.49 -2.73 6.61
CA THR A 137 4.82 -4.16 6.73
C THR A 137 4.02 -5.03 5.75
N GLN A 138 3.03 -4.44 5.06
CA GLN A 138 2.27 -5.04 3.97
C GLN A 138 2.89 -4.62 2.63
N THR A 139 2.34 -5.08 1.52
CA THR A 139 2.74 -4.59 0.19
C THR A 139 2.39 -3.10 0.04
N PRO A 140 3.23 -2.26 -0.59
CA PRO A 140 2.92 -0.85 -0.88
C PRO A 140 1.57 -0.63 -1.55
N GLU A 141 1.20 -1.46 -2.52
CA GLU A 141 -0.08 -1.37 -3.24
C GLU A 141 -1.28 -1.53 -2.30
N LYS A 142 -1.33 -2.61 -1.50
CA LYS A 142 -2.39 -2.79 -0.49
C LYS A 142 -2.46 -1.63 0.50
N ARG A 143 -1.30 -1.12 0.93
CA ARG A 143 -1.27 0.01 1.84
C ARG A 143 -1.87 1.24 1.16
N LEU A 144 -1.49 1.51 -0.08
CA LEU A 144 -2.01 2.64 -0.84
C LEU A 144 -3.53 2.56 -1.00
N SER A 145 -4.08 1.41 -1.41
CA SER A 145 -5.54 1.23 -1.52
C SER A 145 -6.29 1.46 -0.21
N GLN A 146 -5.68 1.16 0.95
CA GLN A 146 -6.28 1.50 2.25
C GLN A 146 -6.34 3.02 2.47
N TRP A 147 -5.31 3.76 2.06
CA TRP A 147 -5.29 5.21 2.14
C TRP A 147 -6.34 5.82 1.19
N GLU A 148 -6.40 5.36 -0.05
CA GLU A 148 -7.39 5.82 -1.04
C GLU A 148 -8.83 5.65 -0.51
N ALA A 149 -9.12 4.50 0.09
CA ALA A 149 -10.41 4.22 0.72
C ALA A 149 -10.72 5.14 1.92
N GLN A 150 -9.70 5.61 2.64
CA GLN A 150 -9.88 6.46 3.83
C GLN A 150 -10.05 7.94 3.51
N CYS A 151 -9.31 8.45 2.52
CA CYS A 151 -9.32 9.88 2.20
C CYS A 151 -10.06 10.24 0.91
N HIS A 152 -10.54 9.24 0.16
CA HIS A 152 -11.22 9.43 -1.13
C HIS A 152 -10.36 10.23 -2.13
N GLN A 153 -9.07 9.90 -2.19
CA GLN A 153 -8.12 10.47 -3.14
C GLN A 153 -7.43 9.33 -3.86
N ASP A 154 -7.14 9.51 -5.15
CA ASP A 154 -6.39 8.54 -5.94
C ASP A 154 -4.89 8.80 -5.77
N PHE A 155 -4.14 7.74 -5.47
CA PHE A 155 -2.69 7.82 -5.30
C PHE A 155 -1.97 6.96 -6.31
N GLU A 156 -0.75 7.37 -6.65
CA GLU A 156 0.12 6.61 -7.54
C GLU A 156 1.46 6.35 -6.86
N LEU A 157 1.93 5.09 -6.92
CA LEU A 157 3.28 4.74 -6.47
C LEU A 157 4.30 5.31 -7.45
N ILE A 158 5.20 6.11 -6.93
CA ILE A 158 6.29 6.66 -7.72
C ILE A 158 7.34 5.57 -7.92
N THR A 159 7.58 5.24 -9.19
CA THR A 159 8.72 4.42 -9.59
C THR A 159 9.83 5.30 -10.13
N THR A 160 11.07 4.82 -10.09
CA THR A 160 12.23 5.54 -10.66
C THR A 160 12.07 5.82 -12.15
N LYS A 161 11.30 5.00 -12.88
CA LYS A 161 10.99 5.24 -14.30
C LYS A 161 10.07 6.43 -14.48
N MET A 162 9.02 6.49 -13.65
CA MET A 162 7.98 7.52 -13.73
C MET A 162 8.51 8.92 -13.45
N LEU A 163 9.48 9.06 -12.54
CA LEU A 163 10.09 10.36 -12.22
C LEU A 163 10.75 11.04 -13.43
N ASN A 164 11.34 10.26 -14.34
CA ASN A 164 11.96 10.81 -15.56
C ASN A 164 10.92 11.44 -16.51
N ASP A 165 9.65 11.02 -16.40
CA ASP A 165 8.56 11.46 -17.26
C ASP A 165 7.79 12.66 -16.66
N ILE A 166 8.06 13.04 -15.40
CA ILE A 166 7.36 14.15 -14.75
C ILE A 166 7.97 15.47 -15.21
N VAL A 167 7.12 16.31 -15.83
CA VAL A 167 7.50 17.62 -16.36
C VAL A 167 7.35 18.66 -15.24
N VAL A 168 8.36 18.75 -14.36
CA VAL A 168 8.45 19.86 -13.39
C VAL A 168 9.35 20.95 -13.99
N SER A 169 8.89 22.21 -13.99
CA SER A 169 9.59 23.32 -14.66
C SER A 169 11.00 23.60 -14.12
N THR A 170 11.31 23.14 -12.92
CA THR A 170 12.60 23.33 -12.25
C THR A 170 13.39 22.04 -12.39
N ARG A 171 13.93 21.84 -13.59
CA ARG A 171 14.62 20.62 -14.05
C ARG A 171 15.69 20.12 -13.06
N ASP A 172 16.34 21.01 -12.33
CA ASP A 172 17.47 20.67 -11.46
C ASP A 172 17.07 20.00 -10.13
N LYS A 173 15.97 20.44 -9.49
CA LYS A 173 15.54 19.88 -8.19
C LYS A 173 14.96 18.47 -8.33
N LEU A 174 14.23 18.22 -9.42
CA LEU A 174 13.66 16.90 -9.70
C LEU A 174 14.73 15.90 -10.16
N LEU A 175 15.74 16.36 -10.91
CA LEU A 175 16.90 15.52 -11.23
C LEU A 175 17.64 15.10 -9.95
N GLY A 176 17.88 16.05 -9.03
CA GLY A 176 18.43 15.76 -7.70
C GLY A 176 17.58 14.76 -6.92
N LEU A 177 16.26 14.94 -6.87
CA LEU A 177 15.37 14.02 -6.19
C LEU A 177 15.31 12.64 -6.86
N THR A 178 15.35 12.58 -8.19
CA THR A 178 15.37 11.32 -8.95
C THR A 178 16.68 10.59 -8.71
N GLN A 179 17.79 11.33 -8.65
CA GLN A 179 19.08 10.80 -8.29
C GLN A 179 19.09 10.34 -6.84
N ASP A 180 18.59 11.12 -5.90
CA ASP A 180 18.47 10.74 -4.49
C ASP A 180 17.53 9.53 -4.30
N LEU A 181 16.44 9.41 -5.07
CA LEU A 181 15.52 8.25 -5.04
C LEU A 181 16.10 7.02 -5.73
N LYS A 182 16.91 7.20 -6.77
CA LYS A 182 17.61 6.12 -7.47
C LYS A 182 18.82 5.63 -6.68
N GLU A 183 19.50 6.55 -6.02
CA GLU A 183 20.62 6.39 -5.09
C GLU A 183 20.15 6.32 -3.63
N LEU A 184 18.85 6.11 -3.40
CA LEU A 184 18.26 5.86 -2.08
C LEU A 184 18.65 4.47 -1.58
N THR A 185 19.88 4.04 -1.85
CA THR A 185 20.70 3.28 -0.90
C THR A 185 20.88 4.18 0.32
N ILE A 186 19.89 4.17 1.22
CA ILE A 186 19.94 4.90 2.51
C ILE A 186 20.89 4.13 3.42
N GLY A 187 22.18 4.25 3.13
CA GLY A 187 23.22 3.46 3.78
C GLY A 187 22.94 1.95 3.75
N ASP A 188 23.50 1.23 4.71
CA ASP A 188 23.41 -0.23 4.87
C ASP A 188 22.00 -0.73 5.29
N PHE A 189 20.95 0.11 5.25
CA PHE A 189 19.66 -0.18 5.89
C PHE A 189 18.50 -0.50 4.95
N CYS A 190 18.63 -0.17 3.66
CA CYS A 190 17.63 -0.47 2.64
C CYS A 190 18.25 -1.28 1.50
N ASP A 191 17.66 -2.43 1.19
CA ASP A 191 18.02 -3.26 0.04
C ASP A 191 17.53 -2.63 -1.28
N CYS A 192 17.97 -3.19 -2.40
CA CYS A 192 17.59 -2.77 -3.75
C CYS A 192 16.07 -2.56 -3.93
N TYR A 193 15.69 -1.57 -4.75
CA TYR A 193 14.29 -1.33 -5.11
C TYR A 193 13.67 -2.58 -5.75
N ASN A 194 12.62 -3.11 -5.13
CA ASN A 194 11.88 -4.25 -5.66
C ASN A 194 10.83 -3.75 -6.66
N LEU A 195 11.15 -3.85 -7.96
CA LEU A 195 10.27 -3.43 -9.06
C LEU A 195 8.87 -4.05 -9.00
N ARG A 196 8.78 -5.30 -8.53
CA ARG A 196 7.50 -6.02 -8.46
C ARG A 196 6.65 -5.54 -7.30
N MET A 197 7.27 -5.22 -6.17
CA MET A 197 6.58 -4.73 -4.97
C MET A 197 6.46 -3.20 -4.95
N LYS A 198 7.09 -2.51 -5.91
CA LYS A 198 7.13 -1.05 -6.05
C LYS A 198 7.59 -0.33 -4.77
N GLY A 199 8.63 -0.86 -4.12
CA GLY A 199 9.20 -0.30 -2.90
C GLY A 199 10.58 -0.85 -2.58
N PHE A 200 11.28 -0.18 -1.67
CA PHE A 200 12.57 -0.60 -1.14
C PHE A 200 12.35 -1.51 0.06
N VAL A 201 13.02 -2.66 0.08
CA VAL A 201 12.93 -3.58 1.24
C VAL A 201 13.83 -3.04 2.34
N SER A 202 13.34 -3.02 3.57
CA SER A 202 14.13 -2.64 4.73
C SER A 202 13.90 -3.63 5.87
N SER A 203 14.99 -4.01 6.55
CA SER A 203 14.90 -4.81 7.77
C SER A 203 14.36 -4.02 8.97
N ASP A 204 14.45 -2.69 8.92
CA ASP A 204 13.88 -1.78 9.91
C ASP A 204 13.23 -0.58 9.24
N ALA A 205 12.03 -0.82 8.71
CA ALA A 205 11.34 0.13 7.83
C ALA A 205 10.95 1.42 8.55
N HIS A 206 10.74 1.39 9.86
CA HIS A 206 10.45 2.61 10.60
C HIS A 206 11.67 3.51 10.71
N THR A 207 12.81 2.97 11.15
CA THR A 207 14.06 3.73 11.29
C THR A 207 14.50 4.27 9.93
N SER A 208 14.42 3.46 8.87
CA SER A 208 14.69 3.91 7.50
C SER A 208 13.80 5.09 7.09
N GLU A 209 12.49 5.05 7.37
CA GLU A 209 11.57 6.14 7.01
C GLU A 209 11.88 7.45 7.74
N THR A 210 12.15 7.39 9.05
CA THR A 210 12.55 8.56 9.84
C THR A 210 13.79 9.22 9.27
N LEU A 211 14.83 8.43 8.95
CA LEU A 211 16.09 8.95 8.39
C LEU A 211 15.89 9.60 7.01
N ILE A 212 15.01 9.04 6.17
CA ILE A 212 14.67 9.65 4.87
C ILE A 212 14.01 11.00 5.11
N HIS A 213 13.04 11.07 6.02
CA HIS A 213 12.34 12.32 6.32
C HIS A 213 13.30 13.39 6.87
N GLU A 214 14.23 13.01 7.75
CA GLU A 214 15.27 13.93 8.24
C GLU A 214 16.16 14.46 7.11
N ARG A 215 16.61 13.59 6.19
CA ARG A 215 17.40 14.01 5.03
C ARG A 215 16.60 14.93 4.10
N LEU A 216 15.38 14.55 3.75
CA LEU A 216 14.52 15.36 2.88
C LEU A 216 14.19 16.71 3.52
N ARG A 217 13.95 16.74 4.83
CA ARG A 217 13.73 18.01 5.56
C ARG A 217 14.98 18.89 5.53
N LYS A 218 16.16 18.31 5.73
CA LYS A 218 17.42 19.08 5.68
C LYS A 218 17.73 19.65 4.29
N GLN A 219 17.36 18.92 3.22
CA GLN A 219 17.72 19.28 1.85
C GLN A 219 16.65 20.11 1.14
N TYR A 220 15.37 19.86 1.44
CA TYR A 220 14.22 20.45 0.76
C TYR A 220 13.20 21.08 1.71
N GLY A 221 13.29 20.80 3.01
CA GLY A 221 12.45 21.45 4.02
C GLY A 221 12.83 22.91 4.15
N PHE A 222 11.80 23.73 4.41
CA PHE A 222 11.97 25.14 4.68
C PHE A 222 12.40 25.35 6.15
N ASP A 223 13.61 24.90 6.51
CA ASP A 223 14.24 25.20 7.80
C ASP A 223 15.68 25.67 7.55
N SER A 224 15.78 26.94 7.17
CA SER A 224 16.77 27.90 7.70
C SER A 224 16.34 29.31 7.32
#